data_AF-A0A5C7FII4-F1
#
_entry.id   AF-A0A5C7FII4-F1
#
_cell.length_a   1.000
_cell.length_b   1.000
_cell.length_c   1.000
_cell.angle_alpha   90.00
_cell.angle_beta   90.00
_cell.angle_gamma   90.00
#
_symmetry.space_group_name_H-M   'P 1'
#
loop_
_entity.id
_entity.type
_entity.pdbx_description
1 polymer ?
#
loop_
_entity_poly.entity_id
_entity_poly.type
_entity_poly.pdbx_seq_one_letter_code
_entity_poly.pdbx_strand_id
1 'polypeptide(L)'
;MGDEKTEKKKKHLLKWAEVIRTYCEINAIPHTYVVESSFPEAGFSVRFYSAVNTGEIVTFKIADSDLFYEEGEKEEKMQEVLRSVFIHNKILFEEYKQVTVDSYAVKTELIFDDSRRIIKLMSDGKSIVSYLKLNTGLTFIEVERAWYNKIFGFRSRSKIKMAAASAAYMLMLGSCASLFIGGDTEEEIAAEESNQAVHEENIEESQKDEDSSTNEEPDNEEVNDTENSSEEKAEQAVNEEEEMNTVADEEENEIAANEEDIFNPEITADFTTDIDEPESDISEENYKKYNDVMDYLAAYPDKSEEVLFGELAGEYGESVDELREFMSSHMDAAIAYDVGRSTNEVSIEESDVKSTIKAFFYENVQEPSLLDINENQADVQITNLRTLSEGEFEYAGEKFDYILKTEYTGDFQQVSVFQLKVNGVNIDLD
;
A
#
# COMPACT_ATOMS: atom_id res chain seq x y z
N MET A 1 -59.54 -10.69 6.50
CA MET A 1 -58.20 -10.12 6.72
C MET A 1 -57.30 -11.30 7.04
N GLY A 2 -56.59 -11.81 6.04
CA GLY A 2 -55.61 -12.87 6.25
C GLY A 2 -54.26 -12.21 6.49
N ASP A 3 -53.65 -12.49 7.65
CA ASP A 3 -52.29 -12.09 7.94
C ASP A 3 -51.34 -12.91 7.06
N GLU A 4 -50.88 -12.29 5.97
CA GLU A 4 -49.83 -12.81 5.12
C GLU A 4 -48.51 -12.64 5.88
N LYS A 5 -48.06 -13.71 6.54
CA LYS A 5 -46.74 -13.75 7.19
C LYS A 5 -45.67 -13.61 6.12
N THR A 6 -45.06 -12.43 6.04
CA THR A 6 -43.87 -12.19 5.23
C THR A 6 -42.71 -13.00 5.83
N GLU A 7 -42.32 -14.05 5.12
CA GLU A 7 -41.16 -14.87 5.45
C GLU A 7 -39.90 -14.02 5.24
N LYS A 8 -39.15 -13.75 6.33
CA LYS A 8 -37.90 -12.98 6.24
C LYS A 8 -36.88 -13.81 5.48
N LYS A 9 -36.56 -13.40 4.24
CA LYS A 9 -35.49 -14.01 3.47
C LYS A 9 -34.13 -13.80 4.15
N LYS A 10 -33.30 -14.84 4.15
CA LYS A 10 -31.94 -14.78 4.69
C LYS A 10 -31.04 -14.01 3.74
N LYS A 11 -30.27 -13.05 4.28
CA LYS A 11 -29.23 -12.34 3.54
C LYS A 11 -27.87 -13.01 3.78
N HIS A 12 -27.08 -13.12 2.72
CA HIS A 12 -25.72 -13.62 2.73
C HIS A 12 -24.75 -12.50 2.34
N LEU A 13 -23.47 -12.61 2.73
CA LEU A 13 -22.42 -11.63 2.45
C LEU A 13 -21.40 -12.23 1.48
N LEU A 14 -21.16 -11.57 0.35
CA LEU A 14 -20.05 -11.89 -0.54
C LEU A 14 -18.71 -11.57 0.13
N LYS A 15 -17.74 -12.48 0.01
CA LYS A 15 -16.38 -12.26 0.53
C LYS A 15 -15.56 -11.51 -0.51
N TRP A 16 -14.96 -10.38 -0.15
CA TRP A 16 -14.13 -9.60 -1.06
C TRP A 16 -12.98 -10.40 -1.69
N ALA A 17 -12.32 -11.27 -0.93
CA ALA A 17 -11.27 -12.12 -1.47
C ALA A 17 -11.79 -13.07 -2.57
N GLU A 18 -13.06 -13.50 -2.49
CA GLU A 18 -13.69 -14.31 -3.54
C GLU A 18 -13.97 -13.45 -4.78
N VAL A 19 -14.52 -12.24 -4.60
CA VAL A 19 -14.73 -11.27 -5.69
C VAL A 19 -13.44 -11.01 -6.46
N ILE A 20 -12.33 -10.74 -5.76
CA ILE A 20 -11.05 -10.43 -6.40
C ILE A 20 -10.45 -11.64 -7.11
N ARG A 21 -10.59 -12.85 -6.57
CA ARG A 21 -10.17 -14.08 -7.28
C ARG A 21 -10.96 -14.25 -8.58
N THR A 22 -12.28 -14.12 -8.51
CA THR A 22 -13.14 -14.21 -9.71
C THR A 22 -12.78 -13.13 -10.73
N TYR A 23 -12.50 -11.90 -10.29
CA TYR A 23 -12.02 -10.83 -11.17
C TYR A 23 -10.70 -11.20 -11.85
N CYS A 24 -9.74 -11.75 -11.09
CA CYS A 24 -8.45 -12.17 -11.63
C CYS A 24 -8.62 -13.31 -12.65
N GLU A 25 -9.49 -14.29 -12.37
CA GLU A 25 -9.77 -15.42 -13.28
C GLU A 25 -10.38 -14.93 -14.60
N ILE A 26 -11.38 -14.04 -14.55
CA ILE A 26 -12.05 -13.49 -15.74
C ILE A 26 -11.06 -12.70 -16.61
N ASN A 27 -10.17 -11.94 -15.99
CA ASN A 27 -9.21 -11.07 -16.69
C ASN A 27 -7.83 -11.74 -16.91
N ALA A 28 -7.71 -13.05 -16.66
CA ALA A 28 -6.46 -13.80 -16.78
C ALA A 28 -5.28 -13.20 -16.00
N ILE A 29 -5.54 -12.56 -14.85
CA ILE A 29 -4.50 -12.01 -13.97
C ILE A 29 -3.94 -13.16 -13.11
N PRO A 30 -2.66 -13.52 -13.27
CA PRO A 30 -2.06 -14.60 -12.50
C PRO A 30 -2.05 -14.23 -11.01
N HIS A 31 -2.41 -15.18 -10.15
CA HIS A 31 -2.40 -14.96 -8.71
C HIS A 31 -2.19 -16.26 -7.94
N THR A 32 -1.46 -16.19 -6.84
CA THR A 32 -1.30 -17.27 -5.86
C THR A 32 -1.95 -16.88 -4.54
N TYR A 33 -1.81 -15.62 -4.14
CA TYR A 33 -2.45 -15.07 -2.96
C TYR A 33 -3.37 -13.91 -3.34
N VAL A 34 -4.47 -13.76 -2.58
CA VAL A 34 -5.32 -12.58 -2.60
C VAL A 34 -5.48 -12.15 -1.16
N VAL A 35 -5.02 -10.95 -0.83
CA VAL A 35 -4.96 -10.44 0.54
C VAL A 35 -5.51 -9.03 0.60
N GLU A 36 -6.11 -8.64 1.71
CA GLU A 36 -6.51 -7.25 1.94
C GLU A 36 -5.26 -6.36 2.05
N SER A 37 -5.31 -5.21 1.42
CA SER A 37 -4.26 -4.21 1.45
C SER A 37 -4.79 -2.85 1.89
N SER A 38 -3.89 -1.94 2.27
CA SER A 38 -4.27 -0.59 2.68
C SER A 38 -3.32 0.45 2.11
N PHE A 39 -3.87 1.61 1.74
CA PHE A 39 -3.12 2.75 1.24
C PHE A 39 -3.42 3.94 2.16
N PRO A 40 -2.40 4.68 2.62
CA PRO A 40 -2.60 5.78 3.57
C PRO A 40 -3.45 6.92 2.99
N GLU A 41 -3.42 7.12 1.67
CA GLU A 41 -4.16 8.17 0.95
C GLU A 41 -5.65 7.87 0.82
N ALA A 42 -6.03 6.60 0.93
CA ALA A 42 -7.41 6.20 0.78
C ALA A 42 -8.09 6.20 2.16
N GLY A 43 -8.95 7.19 2.40
CA GLY A 43 -9.74 7.27 3.62
C GLY A 43 -10.50 5.97 3.95
N PHE A 44 -11.04 5.88 5.17
CA PHE A 44 -11.62 4.66 5.77
C PHE A 44 -12.71 3.93 4.96
N SER A 45 -13.29 4.54 3.93
CA SER A 45 -14.37 3.95 3.13
C SER A 45 -13.91 3.07 1.97
N VAL A 46 -12.63 3.15 1.57
CA VAL A 46 -12.14 2.40 0.40
C VAL A 46 -11.39 1.16 0.84
N ARG A 47 -11.75 0.00 0.28
CA ARG A 47 -11.06 -1.27 0.52
C ARG A 47 -10.14 -1.59 -0.65
N PHE A 48 -8.94 -2.06 -0.32
CA PHE A 48 -7.97 -2.54 -1.30
C PHE A 48 -7.69 -4.01 -1.06
N TYR A 49 -7.42 -4.70 -2.16
CA TYR A 49 -6.95 -6.07 -2.15
C TYR A 49 -5.78 -6.18 -3.10
N SER A 50 -4.81 -7.03 -2.77
CA SER A 50 -3.67 -7.30 -3.64
C SER A 50 -3.66 -8.78 -4.01
N ALA A 51 -3.63 -9.05 -5.32
CA ALA A 51 -3.28 -10.34 -5.87
C ALA A 51 -1.76 -10.41 -6.04
N VAL A 52 -1.16 -11.50 -5.59
CA VAL A 52 0.30 -11.69 -5.58
C VAL A 52 0.65 -13.00 -6.26
N ASN A 53 1.60 -12.97 -7.19
CA ASN A 53 2.22 -14.14 -7.80
C ASN A 53 3.76 -14.02 -7.75
N THR A 54 4.50 -14.79 -8.55
CA THR A 54 5.97 -14.78 -8.59
C THR A 54 6.59 -13.66 -9.43
N GLY A 55 5.82 -13.01 -10.30
CA GLY A 55 6.28 -11.93 -11.18
C GLY A 55 5.73 -10.56 -10.80
N GLU A 56 4.57 -10.48 -10.15
CA GLU A 56 3.91 -9.20 -9.88
C GLU A 56 3.01 -9.18 -8.65
N ILE A 57 2.72 -7.95 -8.19
CA ILE A 57 1.63 -7.62 -7.27
C ILE A 57 0.67 -6.69 -8.00
N VAL A 58 -0.58 -7.12 -8.14
CA VAL A 58 -1.67 -6.31 -8.66
C VAL A 58 -2.58 -5.92 -7.51
N THR A 59 -2.73 -4.62 -7.28
CA THR A 59 -3.62 -4.07 -6.26
C THR A 59 -4.89 -3.58 -6.92
N PHE A 60 -6.03 -3.91 -6.32
CA PHE A 60 -7.36 -3.54 -6.74
C PHE A 60 -7.97 -2.58 -5.73
N LYS A 61 -8.64 -1.56 -6.25
CA LYS A 61 -9.58 -0.71 -5.51
C LYS A 61 -10.98 -1.22 -5.77
N ILE A 62 -11.78 -1.36 -4.71
CA ILE A 62 -13.18 -1.74 -4.85
C ILE A 62 -14.04 -0.56 -4.43
N ALA A 63 -14.82 -0.02 -5.37
CA ALA A 63 -15.75 1.06 -5.06
C ALA A 63 -16.94 0.52 -4.26
N ASP A 64 -17.41 1.34 -3.32
CA ASP A 64 -18.41 0.99 -2.30
C ASP A 64 -19.62 0.29 -2.95
N SER A 65 -19.75 -1.01 -2.68
CA SER A 65 -20.77 -1.87 -3.27
C SER A 65 -21.37 -2.72 -2.17
N ASP A 66 -22.70 -2.74 -2.12
CA ASP A 66 -23.43 -3.61 -1.21
C ASP A 66 -23.03 -5.06 -1.51
N LEU A 67 -22.54 -5.78 -0.52
CA LEU A 67 -22.12 -7.18 -0.64
C LEU A 67 -23.22 -8.17 -0.25
N PHE A 68 -24.36 -7.66 0.22
CA PHE A 68 -25.45 -8.51 0.64
C PHE A 68 -26.26 -9.01 -0.55
N TYR A 69 -26.58 -10.30 -0.54
CA TYR A 69 -27.41 -10.95 -1.55
C TYR A 69 -28.43 -11.90 -0.92
N GLU A 70 -29.57 -12.11 -1.56
CA GLU A 70 -30.53 -13.14 -1.19
C GLU A 70 -30.21 -14.49 -1.85
N GLU A 71 -30.74 -15.59 -1.31
CA GLU A 71 -30.56 -16.92 -1.88
C GLU A 71 -31.05 -16.95 -3.35
N GLY A 72 -30.15 -17.35 -4.26
CA GLY A 72 -30.39 -17.34 -5.71
C GLY A 72 -29.82 -16.12 -6.46
N GLU A 73 -29.44 -15.05 -5.77
CA GLU A 73 -28.94 -13.80 -6.39
C GLU A 73 -27.41 -13.69 -6.39
N LYS A 74 -26.70 -14.71 -5.89
CA LYS A 74 -25.23 -14.66 -5.69
C LYS A 74 -24.47 -14.27 -6.97
N GLU A 75 -24.81 -14.89 -8.10
CA GLU A 75 -24.12 -14.67 -9.36
C GLU A 75 -24.39 -13.28 -9.93
N GLU A 76 -25.64 -12.83 -9.91
CA GLU A 76 -26.00 -11.48 -10.35
C GLU A 76 -25.29 -10.42 -9.50
N LYS A 77 -25.28 -10.61 -8.17
CA LYS A 77 -24.58 -9.71 -7.26
C LYS A 77 -23.07 -9.74 -7.47
N MET A 78 -22.49 -10.91 -7.72
CA MET A 78 -21.06 -11.03 -8.07
C MET A 78 -20.74 -10.21 -9.32
N GLN A 79 -21.54 -10.33 -10.38
CA GLN A 79 -21.33 -9.57 -11.63
C GLN A 79 -21.48 -8.05 -11.44
N GLU A 80 -22.40 -7.61 -10.58
CA GLU A 80 -22.53 -6.19 -10.22
C GLU A 80 -21.27 -5.68 -9.52
N VAL A 81 -20.79 -6.41 -8.50
CA VAL A 81 -19.60 -6.04 -7.72
C VAL A 81 -18.34 -6.12 -8.58
N LEU A 82 -18.22 -7.08 -9.51
CA LEU A 82 -17.06 -7.16 -10.41
C LEU A 82 -16.88 -5.90 -11.28
N ARG A 83 -17.95 -5.16 -11.57
CA ARG A 83 -17.89 -3.88 -12.30
C ARG A 83 -17.38 -2.72 -11.46
N SER A 84 -17.34 -2.86 -10.13
CA SER A 84 -16.80 -1.86 -9.21
C SER A 84 -15.35 -2.16 -8.79
N VAL A 85 -14.74 -3.20 -9.37
CA VAL A 85 -13.33 -3.55 -9.16
C VAL A 85 -12.47 -2.87 -10.22
N PHE A 86 -11.51 -2.08 -9.76
CA PHE A 86 -10.55 -1.37 -10.61
C PHE A 86 -9.13 -1.77 -10.23
N ILE A 87 -8.26 -1.98 -11.21
CA ILE A 87 -6.83 -2.08 -10.95
C ILE A 87 -6.35 -0.71 -10.49
N HIS A 88 -5.80 -0.65 -9.27
CA HIS A 88 -5.29 0.57 -8.67
C HIS A 88 -3.79 0.72 -8.88
N ASN A 89 -3.04 -0.38 -8.76
CA ASN A 89 -1.60 -0.37 -8.90
C ASN A 89 -1.11 -1.73 -9.39
N LYS A 90 -0.04 -1.73 -10.18
CA LYS A 90 0.64 -2.93 -10.68
C LYS A 90 2.14 -2.77 -10.46
N ILE A 91 2.74 -3.72 -9.77
CA ILE A 91 4.18 -3.76 -9.50
C ILE A 91 4.74 -5.03 -10.10
N LEU A 92 5.61 -4.87 -11.10
CA LEU A 92 6.36 -5.95 -11.72
C LEU A 92 7.68 -6.12 -10.96
N PHE A 93 7.95 -7.30 -10.43
CA PHE A 93 9.14 -7.51 -9.61
C PHE A 93 10.46 -7.41 -10.36
N GLU A 94 10.44 -7.62 -11.68
CA GLU A 94 11.62 -7.45 -12.54
C GLU A 94 12.14 -6.01 -12.60
N GLU A 95 11.28 -5.03 -12.32
CA GLU A 95 11.65 -3.60 -12.24
C GLU A 95 12.48 -3.28 -10.98
N TYR A 96 12.59 -4.22 -10.04
CA TYR A 96 13.13 -3.99 -8.71
C TYR A 96 14.25 -4.98 -8.38
N LYS A 97 15.29 -4.51 -7.69
CA LYS A 97 16.39 -5.37 -7.23
C LYS A 97 16.23 -5.79 -5.78
N GLN A 98 15.65 -4.91 -4.98
CA GLN A 98 15.49 -5.12 -3.55
C GLN A 98 14.13 -4.64 -3.04
N VAL A 99 13.67 -5.24 -1.96
CA VAL A 99 12.47 -4.86 -1.24
C VAL A 99 12.74 -4.88 0.26
N THR A 100 12.44 -3.76 0.92
CA THR A 100 12.50 -3.67 2.37
C THR A 100 11.17 -4.14 2.96
N VAL A 101 11.23 -5.04 3.93
CA VAL A 101 10.05 -5.63 4.58
C VAL A 101 9.98 -5.16 6.02
N ASP A 102 8.89 -4.46 6.36
CA ASP A 102 8.58 -4.06 7.73
C ASP A 102 7.35 -4.81 8.25
N SER A 103 7.60 -5.83 9.07
CA SER A 103 6.56 -6.73 9.60
C SER A 103 6.03 -6.28 10.96
N TYR A 104 4.76 -5.89 10.99
CA TYR A 104 4.01 -5.55 12.20
C TYR A 104 3.16 -6.73 12.68
N ALA A 105 2.42 -6.55 13.78
CA ALA A 105 1.51 -7.58 14.30
C ALA A 105 0.33 -7.86 13.36
N VAL A 106 -0.24 -6.82 12.73
CA VAL A 106 -1.48 -6.90 11.92
C VAL A 106 -1.27 -6.61 10.44
N LYS A 107 -0.09 -6.10 10.07
CA LYS A 107 0.23 -5.74 8.69
C LYS A 107 1.70 -5.98 8.38
N THR A 108 2.03 -6.05 7.11
CA THR A 108 3.41 -6.10 6.59
C THR A 108 3.53 -5.06 5.50
N GLU A 109 4.55 -4.21 5.57
CA GLU A 109 4.81 -3.20 4.55
C GLU A 109 5.96 -3.68 3.66
N LEU A 110 5.73 -3.67 2.35
CA LEU A 110 6.73 -3.90 1.32
C LEU A 110 7.10 -2.53 0.74
N ILE A 111 8.36 -2.15 0.89
CA ILE A 111 8.91 -0.88 0.42
C ILE A 111 9.92 -1.21 -0.67
N PHE A 112 9.58 -0.90 -1.91
CA PHE A 112 10.46 -1.15 -3.06
C PHE A 112 11.57 -0.09 -3.12
N ASP A 113 12.67 -0.39 -3.83
CA ASP A 113 13.91 0.40 -3.77
C ASP A 113 13.80 1.85 -4.24
N ASP A 114 12.84 2.16 -5.12
CA ASP A 114 12.45 3.53 -5.47
C ASP A 114 11.92 4.35 -4.27
N SER A 115 11.66 3.71 -3.13
CA SER A 115 11.11 4.28 -1.89
C SER A 115 9.79 5.03 -2.05
N ARG A 116 9.20 5.01 -3.26
CA ARG A 116 7.94 5.68 -3.61
C ARG A 116 6.78 4.68 -3.60
N ARG A 117 7.04 3.40 -3.85
CA ARG A 117 6.01 2.35 -3.83
C ARG A 117 6.02 1.58 -2.52
N ILE A 118 4.98 1.79 -1.72
CA ILE A 118 4.75 1.08 -0.46
C ILE A 118 3.44 0.29 -0.56
N ILE A 119 3.53 -1.04 -0.46
CA ILE A 119 2.35 -1.91 -0.36
C ILE A 119 2.18 -2.35 1.09
N LYS A 120 1.01 -2.11 1.67
CA LYS A 120 0.67 -2.60 3.02
C LYS A 120 -0.25 -3.80 2.90
N LEU A 121 0.25 -4.98 3.23
CA LEU A 121 -0.50 -6.24 3.24
C LEU A 121 -1.05 -6.51 4.65
N MET A 122 -2.34 -6.78 4.78
CA MET A 122 -3.01 -7.05 6.05
C MET A 122 -3.04 -8.56 6.35
N SER A 123 -3.02 -8.94 7.64
CA SER A 123 -3.28 -10.28 8.21
C SER A 123 -2.40 -11.47 7.74
N ASP A 124 -1.99 -11.54 6.47
CA ASP A 124 -1.24 -12.64 5.85
C ASP A 124 0.10 -12.20 5.21
N GLY A 125 0.50 -10.94 5.40
CA GLY A 125 1.68 -10.37 4.73
C GLY A 125 2.98 -11.14 4.97
N LYS A 126 3.17 -11.76 6.13
CA LYS A 126 4.37 -12.57 6.44
C LYS A 126 4.45 -13.84 5.58
N SER A 127 3.33 -14.53 5.40
CA SER A 127 3.27 -15.73 4.56
C SER A 127 3.58 -15.40 3.11
N ILE A 128 3.07 -14.25 2.64
CA ILE A 128 3.36 -13.72 1.31
C ILE A 128 4.83 -13.38 1.15
N VAL A 129 5.46 -12.71 2.14
CA VAL A 129 6.91 -12.44 2.11
C VAL A 129 7.72 -13.73 2.02
N SER A 130 7.39 -14.75 2.83
CA SER A 130 8.06 -16.05 2.77
C SER A 130 7.92 -16.69 1.39
N TYR A 131 6.73 -16.62 0.78
CA TYR A 131 6.51 -17.10 -0.58
C TYR A 131 7.36 -16.34 -1.59
N LEU A 132 7.38 -15.00 -1.54
CA LEU A 132 8.13 -14.19 -2.49
C LEU A 132 9.64 -14.43 -2.36
N LYS A 133 10.16 -14.57 -1.14
CA LYS A 133 11.57 -14.93 -0.89
C LYS A 133 12.01 -16.23 -1.57
N LEU A 134 11.11 -17.20 -1.65
CA LEU A 134 11.41 -18.51 -2.22
C LEU A 134 11.24 -18.57 -3.73
N ASN A 135 10.48 -17.65 -4.32
CA ASN A 135 10.03 -17.74 -5.71
C ASN A 135 10.40 -16.53 -6.57
N THR A 136 11.19 -15.59 -6.04
CA THR A 136 11.63 -14.39 -6.77
C THR A 136 13.13 -14.18 -6.61
N GLY A 137 13.75 -13.46 -7.55
CA GLY A 137 15.15 -13.04 -7.47
C GLY A 137 15.37 -11.78 -6.60
N LEU A 138 14.33 -11.26 -5.94
CA LEU A 138 14.40 -10.04 -5.16
C LEU A 138 15.27 -10.21 -3.91
N THR A 139 16.06 -9.19 -3.59
CA THR A 139 16.77 -9.11 -2.32
C THR A 139 15.86 -8.55 -1.24
N PHE A 140 15.57 -9.33 -0.20
CA PHE A 140 14.69 -8.92 0.90
C PHE A 140 15.48 -8.39 2.09
N ILE A 141 15.27 -7.12 2.45
CA ILE A 141 15.86 -6.48 3.63
C ILE A 141 14.80 -6.44 4.73
N GLU A 142 14.92 -7.28 5.76
CA GLU A 142 13.97 -7.25 6.88
C GLU A 142 14.32 -6.18 7.90
N VAL A 143 13.35 -5.35 8.28
CA VAL A 143 13.51 -4.38 9.36
C VAL A 143 13.36 -5.09 10.70
N GLU A 144 14.48 -5.32 11.38
CA GLU A 144 14.46 -5.88 12.73
C GLU A 144 13.88 -4.89 13.74
N ARG A 145 12.71 -5.24 14.29
CA ARG A 145 12.09 -4.51 15.41
C ARG A 145 11.93 -5.42 16.60
N ALA A 146 12.22 -4.89 17.80
CA ALA A 146 11.86 -5.57 19.03
C ALA A 146 10.35 -5.84 19.08
N TRP A 147 9.94 -7.01 19.57
CA TRP A 147 8.56 -7.52 19.48
C TRP A 147 7.52 -6.54 20.04
N TYR A 148 7.83 -5.82 21.12
CA TYR A 148 6.94 -4.85 21.74
C TYR A 148 6.69 -3.63 20.84
N ASN A 149 7.63 -3.27 19.96
CA ASN A 149 7.46 -2.19 18.98
C ASN A 149 6.61 -2.62 17.76
N LYS A 150 6.27 -3.91 17.64
CA LYS A 150 5.36 -4.42 16.60
C LYS A 150 3.88 -4.29 16.98
N ILE A 151 3.58 -3.95 18.24
CA ILE A 151 2.25 -3.82 18.82
C ILE A 151 1.76 -2.37 18.70
N PHE A 152 0.55 -2.18 18.18
CA PHE A 152 -0.04 -0.84 18.01
C PHE A 152 -0.21 -0.18 19.39
N GLY A 153 0.19 1.09 19.54
CA GLY A 153 0.16 1.83 20.81
C GLY A 153 1.47 1.87 21.61
N PHE A 154 2.24 0.78 21.62
CA PHE A 154 3.56 0.71 22.29
C PHE A 154 4.63 1.55 21.57
N ARG A 155 4.46 1.78 20.27
CA ARG A 155 5.33 2.67 19.47
C ARG A 155 5.35 4.10 19.99
N SER A 156 4.23 4.60 20.51
CA SER A 156 4.13 6.00 20.92
C SER A 156 4.87 6.32 22.22
N ARG A 157 5.29 5.29 22.98
CA ARG A 157 5.80 5.39 24.37
C ARG A 157 4.88 6.12 25.37
N SER A 158 3.71 6.62 24.91
CA SER A 158 2.70 7.23 25.76
C SER A 158 2.08 6.15 26.63
N LYS A 159 2.16 6.35 27.95
CA LYS A 159 1.60 5.43 28.95
C LYS A 159 0.11 5.17 28.72
N ILE A 160 -0.63 6.17 28.23
CA ILE A 160 -2.06 6.07 27.96
C ILE A 160 -2.31 5.17 26.74
N LYS A 161 -1.59 5.38 25.64
CA LYS A 161 -1.71 4.56 24.42
C LYS A 161 -1.23 3.11 24.68
N MET A 162 -0.22 2.93 25.52
CA MET A 162 0.23 1.61 25.98
C MET A 162 -0.82 0.91 26.84
N ALA A 163 -1.45 1.62 27.79
CA ALA A 163 -2.51 1.07 28.63
C ALA A 163 -3.75 0.70 27.82
N ALA A 164 -4.19 1.58 26.90
CA ALA A 164 -5.31 1.33 26.01
C ALA A 164 -5.05 0.13 25.08
N ALA A 165 -3.86 0.05 24.48
CA ALA A 165 -3.45 -1.10 23.68
C ALA A 165 -3.45 -2.37 24.52
N SER A 166 -2.85 -2.35 25.72
CA SER A 166 -2.81 -3.51 26.62
C SER A 166 -4.21 -4.02 26.97
N ALA A 167 -5.16 -3.10 27.24
CA ALA A 167 -6.56 -3.46 27.47
C ALA A 167 -7.22 -4.09 26.24
N ALA A 168 -7.00 -3.51 25.05
CA ALA A 168 -7.54 -4.04 23.80
C ALA A 168 -7.01 -5.45 23.48
N TYR A 169 -5.71 -5.69 23.64
CA TYR A 169 -5.11 -7.01 23.44
C TYR A 169 -5.56 -8.02 24.50
N MET A 170 -5.74 -7.61 25.76
CA MET A 170 -6.31 -8.47 26.80
C MET A 170 -7.76 -8.87 26.48
N LEU A 171 -8.57 -7.95 25.94
CA LEU A 171 -9.93 -8.26 25.48
C LEU A 171 -9.92 -9.24 24.30
N MET A 172 -9.02 -9.06 23.31
CA MET A 172 -8.86 -10.02 22.22
C MET A 172 -8.46 -11.41 22.73
N LEU A 173 -7.44 -11.49 23.60
CA LEU A 173 -7.00 -12.76 24.18
C LEU A 173 -8.09 -13.42 25.03
N GLY A 174 -8.85 -12.63 25.80
CA GLY A 174 -9.99 -13.11 26.59
C GLY A 174 -11.11 -13.67 25.70
N SER A 175 -11.38 -13.04 24.55
CA SER A 175 -12.35 -13.57 23.58
C SER A 175 -11.90 -14.91 22.99
N CYS A 176 -10.61 -15.08 22.70
CA CYS A 176 -10.05 -16.35 22.26
C CYS A 176 -10.12 -17.44 23.34
N ALA A 177 -9.93 -17.10 24.62
CA ALA A 177 -10.03 -18.07 25.72
C ALA A 177 -11.44 -18.68 25.85
N SER A 178 -12.49 -17.90 25.55
CA SER A 178 -13.87 -18.39 25.57
C SER A 178 -14.15 -19.49 24.53
N LEU A 179 -13.44 -19.46 23.40
CA LEU A 179 -13.52 -20.49 22.35
C LEU A 179 -12.87 -21.82 22.76
N PHE A 180 -11.93 -21.80 23.71
CA PHE A 180 -11.29 -23.02 24.24
C PHE A 180 -11.97 -23.56 25.52
N ILE A 181 -12.78 -22.75 26.20
CA ILE A 181 -13.53 -23.14 27.41
C ILE A 181 -14.95 -23.65 27.06
N GLY A 182 -15.43 -23.42 25.83
CA GLY A 182 -16.72 -23.90 25.33
C GLY A 182 -16.70 -25.33 24.79
N GLY A 183 -16.30 -26.30 25.60
CA GLY A 183 -16.54 -27.73 25.36
C GLY A 183 -17.35 -28.31 26.53
N ASP A 184 -18.65 -28.43 26.31
CA ASP A 184 -19.67 -29.08 27.15
C ASP A 184 -19.71 -28.75 28.64
N THR A 185 -20.57 -27.79 29.01
CA THR A 185 -21.46 -27.93 30.18
C THR A 185 -22.61 -26.90 30.06
N GLU A 186 -23.76 -27.36 29.56
CA GLU A 186 -25.05 -26.85 30.05
C GLU A 186 -25.37 -27.59 31.37
N GLU A 187 -26.08 -26.89 32.27
CA GLU A 187 -26.52 -27.27 33.63
C GLU A 187 -25.49 -27.12 34.78
N GLU A 188 -25.42 -25.92 35.37
CA GLU A 188 -26.01 -25.65 36.70
C GLU A 188 -25.77 -24.18 37.08
N ILE A 189 -26.80 -23.34 36.92
CA ILE A 189 -26.95 -22.13 37.73
C ILE A 189 -28.14 -22.36 38.64
N ALA A 190 -27.88 -22.93 39.83
CA ALA A 190 -28.72 -22.74 41.00
C ALA A 190 -27.96 -23.11 42.29
N ALA A 191 -27.98 -22.17 43.23
CA ALA A 191 -27.71 -22.31 44.67
C ALA A 191 -26.24 -22.45 45.12
N GLU A 192 -25.66 -21.36 45.62
CA GLU A 192 -25.56 -21.12 47.08
C GLU A 192 -24.79 -19.81 47.36
N GLU A 193 -25.53 -18.74 47.64
CA GLU A 193 -25.08 -17.76 48.65
C GLU A 193 -25.18 -18.45 50.02
N SER A 194 -24.08 -18.56 50.76
CA SER A 194 -24.01 -18.44 52.23
C SER A 194 -22.75 -19.14 52.79
N ASN A 195 -21.64 -18.42 52.93
CA ASN A 195 -21.18 -18.01 54.26
C ASN A 195 -19.85 -17.26 54.22
N GLN A 196 -19.87 -16.17 54.96
CA GLN A 196 -18.80 -15.26 55.27
C GLN A 196 -17.89 -15.84 56.36
N ALA A 197 -16.64 -15.38 56.37
CA ALA A 197 -15.79 -15.09 57.54
C ALA A 197 -14.71 -16.12 58.00
N VAL A 198 -13.46 -15.64 57.87
CA VAL A 198 -12.36 -15.65 58.87
C VAL A 198 -11.45 -16.89 58.97
N HIS A 199 -10.18 -16.74 58.54
CA HIS A 199 -8.92 -16.83 59.34
C HIS A 199 -7.73 -16.68 58.35
N GLU A 200 -6.89 -15.65 58.34
CA GLU A 200 -5.81 -15.23 59.26
C GLU A 200 -4.65 -16.25 59.44
N GLU A 201 -3.55 -15.96 58.72
CA GLU A 201 -2.13 -15.93 59.15
C GLU A 201 -1.44 -17.13 59.85
N ASN A 202 -0.39 -17.69 59.20
CA ASN A 202 0.97 -18.01 59.72
C ASN A 202 1.72 -18.88 58.67
N ILE A 203 2.84 -18.46 58.06
CA ILE A 203 4.25 -18.37 58.54
C ILE A 203 5.04 -19.70 58.39
N GLU A 204 6.13 -19.60 57.61
CA GLU A 204 7.45 -20.27 57.67
C GLU A 204 7.52 -21.82 57.61
N GLU A 205 8.58 -22.49 57.14
CA GLU A 205 9.82 -22.24 56.40
C GLU A 205 10.52 -23.62 56.36
N SER A 206 11.53 -23.78 55.49
CA SER A 206 12.63 -24.78 55.61
C SER A 206 12.31 -26.23 55.21
N GLN A 207 13.14 -26.99 54.48
CA GLN A 207 14.54 -26.84 54.05
C GLN A 207 14.89 -28.04 53.13
N LYS A 208 15.83 -27.84 52.18
CA LYS A 208 17.02 -28.69 51.81
C LYS A 208 16.83 -30.22 51.61
N ASP A 209 17.44 -30.92 50.65
CA ASP A 209 18.74 -30.89 49.95
C ASP A 209 18.60 -31.74 48.64
N GLU A 210 19.26 -31.41 47.50
CA GLU A 210 20.60 -31.93 47.07
C GLU A 210 20.64 -33.49 47.00
N ASP A 211 21.09 -34.22 45.97
CA ASP A 211 22.07 -33.97 44.90
C ASP A 211 22.17 -35.23 43.98
N SER A 212 22.96 -35.13 42.88
CA SER A 212 23.67 -36.20 42.13
C SER A 212 22.85 -37.05 41.12
N SER A 213 23.30 -37.37 39.89
CA SER A 213 24.53 -37.18 39.09
C SER A 213 24.17 -37.47 37.61
N THR A 214 24.69 -36.78 36.58
CA THR A 214 25.86 -37.17 35.72
C THR A 214 25.85 -38.66 35.30
N ASN A 215 26.04 -39.14 34.07
CA ASN A 215 26.81 -38.82 32.85
C ASN A 215 26.21 -39.82 31.78
N GLU A 216 26.26 -39.71 30.46
CA GLU A 216 27.41 -39.87 29.55
C GLU A 216 26.85 -40.01 28.11
N GLU A 217 27.39 -39.26 27.16
CA GLU A 217 27.50 -39.58 25.72
C GLU A 217 28.83 -40.36 25.51
N PRO A 218 29.26 -40.75 24.29
CA PRO A 218 28.58 -41.18 23.05
C PRO A 218 29.22 -42.50 22.49
N ASP A 219 28.72 -43.07 21.37
CA ASP A 219 29.53 -43.43 20.18
C ASP A 219 28.82 -44.33 19.14
N ASN A 220 29.21 -44.06 17.89
CA ASN A 220 29.48 -44.94 16.74
C ASN A 220 28.45 -45.37 15.66
N GLU A 221 28.84 -44.97 14.44
CA GLU A 221 29.04 -45.72 13.17
C GLU A 221 27.81 -46.41 12.52
N GLU A 222 27.36 -45.96 11.34
CA GLU A 222 27.89 -46.17 9.96
C GLU A 222 27.38 -47.49 9.31
N VAL A 223 27.10 -47.38 8.00
CA VAL A 223 26.97 -48.44 6.96
C VAL A 223 25.57 -49.02 6.70
N ASN A 224 24.94 -48.61 5.58
CA ASN A 224 24.87 -49.46 4.38
C ASN A 224 24.23 -48.76 3.15
N ASP A 225 25.00 -48.79 2.06
CA ASP A 225 24.58 -48.67 0.66
C ASP A 225 23.55 -49.76 0.28
N THR A 226 22.63 -49.44 -0.64
CA THR A 226 22.38 -50.28 -1.83
C THR A 226 21.71 -49.47 -2.95
N GLU A 227 22.32 -49.56 -4.14
CA GLU A 227 21.89 -49.18 -5.50
C GLU A 227 20.48 -49.72 -5.85
N ASN A 228 19.74 -49.33 -6.91
CA ASN A 228 20.14 -49.08 -8.30
C ASN A 228 18.90 -48.68 -9.17
N SER A 229 19.17 -48.02 -10.31
CA SER A 229 18.38 -47.96 -11.57
C SER A 229 17.07 -47.12 -11.60
N SER A 230 16.73 -46.32 -12.62
CA SER A 230 17.11 -46.28 -14.04
C SER A 230 16.71 -44.95 -14.75
N GLU A 231 17.58 -44.50 -15.66
CA GLU A 231 17.36 -43.87 -16.99
C GLU A 231 16.65 -42.51 -17.12
N GLU A 232 17.34 -41.41 -17.50
CA GLU A 232 17.82 -41.03 -18.85
C GLU A 232 16.72 -40.48 -19.78
N LYS A 233 16.63 -39.13 -19.89
CA LYS A 233 16.44 -38.40 -21.17
C LYS A 233 16.41 -36.87 -21.00
N ALA A 234 17.08 -36.22 -21.96
CA ALA A 234 16.98 -34.81 -22.37
C ALA A 234 18.04 -33.82 -21.83
N GLU A 235 19.32 -34.12 -22.06
CA GLU A 235 20.31 -33.11 -22.46
C GLU A 235 20.30 -33.00 -24.00
N GLN A 236 19.69 -31.94 -24.55
CA GLN A 236 19.98 -31.37 -25.88
C GLN A 236 19.10 -30.13 -26.11
N ALA A 237 19.57 -28.97 -25.66
CA ALA A 237 19.17 -27.64 -26.16
C ALA A 237 20.10 -26.57 -25.56
N VAL A 238 21.41 -26.72 -25.77
CA VAL A 238 22.42 -25.66 -25.60
C VAL A 238 23.31 -25.77 -26.83
N ASN A 239 22.93 -25.08 -27.91
CA ASN A 239 23.78 -24.63 -29.03
C ASN A 239 22.91 -24.22 -30.24
N GLU A 240 22.01 -23.25 -30.07
CA GLU A 240 21.39 -22.55 -31.22
C GLU A 240 20.89 -21.13 -30.85
N GLU A 241 21.56 -20.46 -29.89
CA GLU A 241 21.25 -19.05 -29.49
C GLU A 241 22.48 -18.11 -29.51
N GLU A 242 23.64 -18.56 -30.01
CA GLU A 242 24.85 -17.70 -30.12
C GLU A 242 25.15 -17.21 -31.55
N GLU A 243 24.29 -17.45 -32.55
CA GLU A 243 24.44 -16.90 -33.91
C GLU A 243 23.20 -16.10 -34.40
N MET A 244 22.33 -15.65 -33.48
CA MET A 244 21.27 -14.68 -33.79
C MET A 244 21.38 -13.38 -32.98
N ASN A 245 22.43 -13.24 -32.17
CA ASN A 245 22.69 -12.09 -31.30
C ASN A 245 23.79 -11.13 -31.81
N THR A 246 24.17 -11.23 -33.09
CA THR A 246 25.08 -10.26 -33.71
C THR A 246 24.42 -9.48 -34.85
N VAL A 247 23.09 -9.58 -35.00
CA VAL A 247 22.32 -8.78 -35.98
C VAL A 247 21.23 -7.95 -35.26
N ALA A 248 20.68 -8.44 -34.14
CA ALA A 248 19.75 -7.66 -33.31
C ALA A 248 20.44 -6.49 -32.57
N ASP A 249 21.67 -6.68 -32.08
CA ASP A 249 22.46 -5.63 -31.42
C ASP A 249 22.92 -4.51 -32.38
N GLU A 250 22.96 -4.76 -33.70
CA GLU A 250 23.28 -3.73 -34.70
C GLU A 250 22.01 -2.98 -35.17
N GLU A 251 20.85 -3.64 -35.27
CA GLU A 251 19.56 -2.98 -35.57
C GLU A 251 19.04 -2.15 -34.39
N GLU A 252 19.17 -2.63 -33.14
CA GLU A 252 18.76 -1.89 -31.94
C GLU A 252 19.66 -0.65 -31.69
N ASN A 253 20.95 -0.71 -32.06
CA ASN A 253 21.86 0.44 -32.01
C ASN A 253 21.63 1.46 -33.15
N GLU A 254 21.26 1.04 -34.36
CA GLU A 254 20.94 2.00 -35.44
C GLU A 254 19.58 2.70 -35.21
N ILE A 255 18.61 2.02 -34.59
CA ILE A 255 17.32 2.63 -34.24
C ILE A 255 17.47 3.62 -33.08
N ALA A 256 18.20 3.25 -32.01
CA ALA A 256 18.45 4.14 -30.88
C ALA A 256 19.20 5.42 -31.27
N ALA A 257 20.11 5.35 -32.25
CA ALA A 257 20.87 6.51 -32.74
C ALA A 257 20.01 7.55 -33.48
N ASN A 258 18.87 7.16 -34.07
CA ASN A 258 17.97 8.10 -34.74
C ASN A 258 16.98 8.78 -33.78
N GLU A 259 16.70 8.18 -32.62
CA GLU A 259 15.71 8.71 -31.67
C GLU A 259 16.28 9.79 -30.76
N GLU A 260 17.56 9.69 -30.37
CA GLU A 260 18.27 10.75 -29.64
C GLU A 260 18.44 12.02 -30.48
N ASP A 261 18.49 11.89 -31.82
CA ASP A 261 18.59 13.02 -32.76
C ASP A 261 17.28 13.82 -32.90
N ILE A 262 16.16 13.35 -32.33
CA ILE A 262 14.87 14.07 -32.34
C ILE A 262 14.85 15.17 -31.28
N PHE A 263 15.40 14.88 -30.09
CA PHE A 263 15.30 15.74 -28.92
C PHE A 263 16.50 16.67 -28.78
N ASN A 264 16.27 17.78 -28.08
CA ASN A 264 17.33 18.66 -27.62
C ASN A 264 18.25 17.90 -26.65
N PRO A 265 19.56 18.18 -26.64
CA PRO A 265 20.49 17.53 -25.72
C PRO A 265 20.23 17.87 -24.25
N GLU A 266 19.50 18.96 -23.97
CA GLU A 266 19.00 19.32 -22.65
C GLU A 266 17.46 19.31 -22.73
N ILE A 267 16.83 18.29 -22.16
CA ILE A 267 15.37 18.16 -22.12
C ILE A 267 14.83 18.91 -20.90
N THR A 268 13.94 19.87 -21.12
CA THR A 268 13.15 20.48 -20.06
C THR A 268 12.11 19.47 -19.58
N ALA A 269 12.24 19.00 -18.33
CA ALA A 269 11.28 18.08 -17.72
C ALA A 269 10.15 18.80 -16.96
N ASP A 270 10.36 20.04 -16.54
CA ASP A 270 9.43 20.79 -15.68
C ASP A 270 8.69 21.89 -16.46
N PHE A 271 7.36 21.91 -16.36
CA PHE A 271 6.49 22.86 -17.06
C PHE A 271 5.53 23.52 -16.10
N THR A 272 5.16 24.76 -16.40
CA THR A 272 4.04 25.44 -15.77
C THR A 272 2.73 25.03 -16.43
N THR A 273 1.68 24.82 -15.63
CA THR A 273 0.33 24.55 -16.15
C THR A 273 -0.52 25.82 -16.06
N ASP A 274 -1.67 25.80 -16.76
CA ASP A 274 -2.72 26.81 -16.63
C ASP A 274 -3.91 26.31 -15.76
N ILE A 275 -3.70 25.23 -14.99
CA ILE A 275 -4.74 24.68 -14.11
C ILE A 275 -4.96 25.65 -12.94
N ASP A 276 -6.21 25.88 -12.55
CA ASP A 276 -6.52 26.76 -11.41
C ASP A 276 -5.87 26.21 -10.12
N GLU A 277 -5.32 27.10 -9.29
CA GLU A 277 -4.74 26.69 -8.01
C GLU A 277 -5.85 26.18 -7.07
N PRO A 278 -5.63 25.06 -6.36
CA PRO A 278 -6.58 24.59 -5.37
C PRO A 278 -6.67 25.60 -4.23
N GLU A 279 -7.86 26.15 -4.04
CA GLU A 279 -8.18 27.03 -2.93
C GLU A 279 -8.30 26.20 -1.64
N SER A 280 -7.77 26.73 -0.53
CA SER A 280 -7.92 26.11 0.79
C SER A 280 -8.81 26.93 1.71
N ASP A 281 -9.61 26.24 2.53
CA ASP A 281 -10.38 26.82 3.63
C ASP A 281 -9.48 27.46 4.70
N ILE A 282 -8.18 27.11 4.74
CA ILE A 282 -7.20 27.67 5.65
C ILE A 282 -6.12 28.43 4.88
N SER A 283 -5.79 29.65 5.34
CA SER A 283 -4.67 30.39 4.78
C SER A 283 -3.34 29.69 5.10
N GLU A 284 -2.33 29.86 4.25
CA GLU A 284 -0.99 29.32 4.48
C GLU A 284 -0.41 29.75 5.84
N GLU A 285 -0.63 31.01 6.25
CA GLU A 285 -0.22 31.53 7.56
C GLU A 285 -0.89 30.79 8.72
N ASN A 286 -2.21 30.54 8.62
CA ASN A 286 -2.95 29.80 9.65
C ASN A 286 -2.56 28.32 9.66
N TYR A 287 -2.33 27.71 8.50
CA TYR A 287 -1.89 26.32 8.39
C TYR A 287 -0.49 26.14 9.00
N LYS A 288 0.44 27.06 8.72
CA LYS A 288 1.76 27.07 9.34
C LYS A 288 1.67 27.18 10.87
N LYS A 289 0.87 28.13 11.36
CA LYS A 289 0.63 28.29 12.80
C LYS A 289 0.04 27.01 13.41
N TYR A 290 -0.93 26.39 12.74
CA TYR A 290 -1.53 25.13 13.19
C TYR A 290 -0.47 24.02 13.31
N ASN A 291 0.39 23.85 12.29
CA ASN A 291 1.46 22.86 12.31
C ASN A 291 2.52 23.14 13.38
N ASP A 292 2.95 24.39 13.54
CA ASP A 292 3.91 24.79 14.58
C ASP A 292 3.38 24.42 15.99
N VAL A 293 2.09 24.64 16.24
CA VAL A 293 1.43 24.21 17.49
C VAL A 293 1.40 22.69 17.60
N MET A 294 0.99 21.96 16.55
CA MET A 294 0.93 20.49 16.56
C MET A 294 2.29 19.85 16.80
N ASP A 295 3.35 20.36 16.16
CA ASP A 295 4.72 19.91 16.32
C ASP A 295 5.22 20.13 17.75
N TYR A 296 4.91 21.29 18.33
CA TYR A 296 5.24 21.56 19.73
C TYR A 296 4.51 20.60 20.69
N LEU A 297 3.21 20.37 20.48
CA LEU A 297 2.43 19.42 21.27
C LEU A 297 3.00 18.00 21.15
N ALA A 298 3.40 17.60 19.95
CA ALA A 298 3.99 16.30 19.68
C ALA A 298 5.38 16.12 20.32
N ALA A 299 6.17 17.20 20.41
CA ALA A 299 7.52 17.18 20.99
C ALA A 299 7.53 17.00 22.52
N TYR A 300 6.45 17.34 23.22
CA TYR A 300 6.37 17.31 24.69
C TYR A 300 5.20 16.47 25.24
N PRO A 301 5.14 15.16 24.93
CA PRO A 301 4.00 14.31 25.27
C PRO A 301 3.80 14.07 26.78
N ASP A 302 4.79 14.40 27.61
CA ASP A 302 4.75 14.23 29.08
C ASP A 302 4.14 15.44 29.81
N LYS A 303 3.98 16.59 29.14
CA LYS A 303 3.34 17.77 29.71
C LYS A 303 1.83 17.73 29.47
N SER A 304 1.06 18.33 30.38
CA SER A 304 -0.38 18.48 30.14
C SER A 304 -0.63 19.52 29.04
N GLU A 305 -1.71 19.31 28.30
CA GLU A 305 -2.16 20.21 27.23
C GLU A 305 -2.29 21.66 27.73
N GLU A 306 -2.85 21.88 28.92
CA GLU A 306 -2.97 23.23 29.52
C GLU A 306 -1.62 23.93 29.73
N VAL A 307 -0.59 23.19 30.14
CA VAL A 307 0.76 23.75 30.29
C VAL A 307 1.35 24.08 28.92
N LEU A 308 1.18 23.20 27.93
CA LEU A 308 1.72 23.40 26.58
C LEU A 308 1.07 24.60 25.86
N PHE A 309 -0.25 24.69 25.89
CA PHE A 309 -0.95 25.86 25.34
C PHE A 309 -0.61 27.13 26.12
N GLY A 310 -0.36 27.06 27.43
CA GLY A 310 0.11 28.20 28.23
C GLY A 310 1.51 28.71 27.82
N GLU A 311 2.40 27.79 27.44
CA GLU A 311 3.73 28.13 26.92
C GLU A 311 3.64 28.79 25.54
N LEU A 312 2.85 28.23 24.63
CA LEU A 312 2.66 28.73 23.26
C LEU A 312 1.84 30.02 23.17
N ALA A 313 0.86 30.21 24.06
CA ALA A 313 0.03 31.41 24.14
C ALA A 313 0.90 32.69 24.21
N GLY A 314 1.98 32.65 24.99
CA GLY A 314 2.92 33.76 25.11
C GLY A 314 3.72 34.03 23.83
N GLU A 315 3.97 33.01 23.01
CA GLU A 315 4.70 33.12 21.74
C GLU A 315 3.85 33.76 20.65
N TYR A 316 2.58 33.36 20.56
CA TYR A 316 1.62 33.91 19.59
C TYR A 316 0.94 35.21 20.05
N GLY A 317 1.12 35.62 21.31
CA GLY A 317 0.46 36.80 21.87
C GLY A 317 -1.05 36.63 22.05
N GLU A 318 -1.50 35.39 22.21
CA GLU A 318 -2.90 34.98 22.33
C GLU A 318 -3.16 34.40 23.73
N SER A 319 -4.41 34.34 24.15
CA SER A 319 -4.79 33.58 25.34
C SER A 319 -4.80 32.07 25.05
N VAL A 320 -4.71 31.26 26.11
CA VAL A 320 -4.81 29.79 26.02
C VAL A 320 -6.13 29.36 25.36
N ASP A 321 -7.22 30.05 25.66
CA ASP A 321 -8.54 29.72 25.12
C ASP A 321 -8.65 30.10 23.63
N GLU A 322 -8.09 31.25 23.22
CA GLU A 322 -8.04 31.65 21.80
C GLU A 322 -7.20 30.67 20.97
N LEU A 323 -6.04 30.23 21.48
CA LEU A 323 -5.19 29.27 20.77
C LEU A 323 -5.85 27.89 20.65
N ARG A 324 -6.59 27.45 21.67
CA ARG A 324 -7.39 26.21 21.60
C ARG A 324 -8.55 26.33 20.61
N GLU A 325 -9.27 27.45 20.64
CA GLU A 325 -10.35 27.71 19.71
C GLU A 325 -9.82 27.73 18.27
N PHE A 326 -8.68 28.38 18.04
CA PHE A 326 -7.95 28.37 16.76
C PHE A 326 -7.67 26.92 16.30
N MET A 327 -7.03 26.10 17.14
CA MET A 327 -6.72 24.71 16.79
C MET A 327 -7.99 23.91 16.46
N SER A 328 -9.04 24.05 17.27
CA SER A 328 -10.28 23.30 17.07
C SER A 328 -11.07 23.74 15.82
N SER A 329 -11.05 25.04 15.50
CA SER A 329 -11.77 25.59 14.35
C SER A 329 -11.06 25.34 13.02
N HIS A 330 -9.74 25.16 13.05
CA HIS A 330 -8.92 24.96 11.85
C HIS A 330 -8.48 23.51 11.64
N MET A 331 -8.77 22.59 12.56
CA MET A 331 -8.37 21.18 12.45
C MET A 331 -8.85 20.51 11.16
N ASP A 332 -10.13 20.64 10.82
CA ASP A 332 -10.68 20.03 9.61
C ASP A 332 -10.09 20.65 8.34
N ALA A 333 -9.88 21.96 8.33
CA ALA A 333 -9.28 22.68 7.19
C ALA A 333 -7.78 22.35 7.04
N ALA A 334 -7.04 22.19 8.13
CA ALA A 334 -5.64 21.75 8.11
C ALA A 334 -5.52 20.29 7.65
N ILE A 335 -6.41 19.40 8.10
CA ILE A 335 -6.49 18.02 7.58
C ILE A 335 -6.82 18.04 6.09
N ALA A 336 -7.77 18.88 5.66
CA ALA A 336 -8.11 19.04 4.25
C ALA A 336 -6.89 19.51 3.44
N TYR A 337 -6.15 20.51 3.94
CA TYR A 337 -4.90 20.98 3.36
C TYR A 337 -3.86 19.85 3.23
N ASP A 338 -3.63 19.08 4.30
CA ASP A 338 -2.68 17.94 4.32
C ASP A 338 -3.01 16.87 3.27
N VAL A 339 -4.30 16.63 3.02
CA VAL A 339 -4.75 15.63 2.05
C VAL A 339 -5.02 16.21 0.65
N GLY A 340 -4.66 17.48 0.41
CA GLY A 340 -4.87 18.16 -0.87
C GLY A 340 -6.34 18.35 -1.24
N ARG A 341 -7.25 18.44 -0.26
CA ARG A 341 -8.65 18.79 -0.50
C ARG A 341 -8.78 20.29 -0.70
N SER A 342 -9.27 20.66 -1.87
CA SER A 342 -9.56 22.04 -2.25
C SER A 342 -11.03 22.41 -2.03
N THR A 343 -11.30 23.70 -1.87
CA THR A 343 -12.65 24.26 -1.76
C THR A 343 -13.29 24.53 -3.10
N ASN A 344 -12.48 24.85 -4.10
CA ASN A 344 -12.84 24.84 -5.50
C ASN A 344 -12.69 23.42 -6.08
N GLU A 345 -13.53 23.06 -7.04
CA GLU A 345 -13.43 21.78 -7.74
C GLU A 345 -12.31 21.90 -8.78
N VAL A 346 -11.10 21.52 -8.37
CA VAL A 346 -9.91 21.48 -9.23
C VAL A 346 -9.49 20.03 -9.38
N SER A 347 -9.43 19.57 -10.61
CA SER A 347 -8.93 18.27 -10.99
C SER A 347 -8.11 18.39 -12.27
N ILE A 348 -7.16 17.49 -12.44
CA ILE A 348 -6.46 17.34 -13.72
C ILE A 348 -7.45 16.74 -14.71
N GLU A 349 -7.78 17.49 -15.75
CA GLU A 349 -8.64 17.03 -16.83
C GLU A 349 -7.80 16.48 -17.99
N GLU A 350 -8.42 15.63 -18.81
CA GLU A 350 -7.77 15.06 -20.00
C GLU A 350 -7.24 16.16 -20.95
N SER A 351 -7.95 17.29 -21.04
CA SER A 351 -7.51 18.45 -21.82
C SER A 351 -6.20 19.05 -21.31
N ASP A 352 -5.99 19.06 -20.00
CA ASP A 352 -4.79 19.63 -19.39
C ASP A 352 -3.58 18.75 -19.72
N VAL A 353 -3.75 17.43 -19.58
CA VAL A 353 -2.71 16.46 -19.97
C VAL A 353 -2.36 16.58 -21.44
N LYS A 354 -3.35 16.72 -22.33
CA LYS A 354 -3.13 16.90 -23.76
C LYS A 354 -2.39 18.20 -24.08
N SER A 355 -2.70 19.28 -23.38
CA SER A 355 -1.96 20.54 -23.46
C SER A 355 -0.50 20.34 -23.04
N THR A 356 -0.26 19.65 -21.91
CA THR A 356 1.08 19.32 -21.40
C THR A 356 1.89 18.49 -22.38
N ILE A 357 1.30 17.45 -22.98
CA ILE A 357 1.96 16.62 -24.02
C ILE A 357 2.46 17.50 -25.15
N LYS A 358 1.58 18.36 -25.67
CA LYS A 358 1.92 19.26 -26.77
C LYS A 358 3.05 20.20 -26.37
N ALA A 359 2.95 20.86 -25.22
CA ALA A 359 3.97 21.77 -24.72
C ALA A 359 5.33 21.06 -24.59
N PHE A 360 5.34 19.87 -24.00
CA PHE A 360 6.54 19.05 -23.82
C PHE A 360 7.26 18.77 -25.14
N PHE A 361 6.56 18.22 -26.15
CA PHE A 361 7.21 17.88 -27.42
C PHE A 361 7.65 19.13 -28.19
N TYR A 362 6.85 20.20 -28.23
CA TYR A 362 7.23 21.43 -28.93
C TYR A 362 8.44 22.13 -28.31
N GLU A 363 8.65 21.99 -27.00
CA GLU A 363 9.80 22.56 -26.30
C GLU A 363 11.07 21.71 -26.43
N ASN A 364 10.91 20.38 -26.49
CA ASN A 364 12.03 19.45 -26.38
C ASN A 364 12.55 18.85 -27.68
N VAL A 365 11.88 19.03 -28.82
CA VAL A 365 12.46 18.62 -30.12
C VAL A 365 13.43 19.65 -30.69
N GLN A 366 14.41 19.21 -31.49
CA GLN A 366 15.43 20.09 -32.08
C GLN A 366 14.84 21.12 -33.05
N GLU A 367 13.92 20.69 -33.91
CA GLU A 367 13.25 21.55 -34.89
C GLU A 367 11.71 21.45 -34.77
N PRO A 368 11.05 22.28 -33.95
CA PRO A 368 9.60 22.22 -33.73
C PRO A 368 8.74 22.37 -35.00
N SER A 369 9.29 22.93 -36.08
CA SER A 369 8.60 23.00 -37.38
C SER A 369 8.48 21.66 -38.11
N LEU A 370 9.27 20.66 -37.70
CA LEU A 370 9.24 19.31 -38.25
C LEU A 370 8.31 18.38 -37.45
N LEU A 371 7.83 18.83 -36.30
CA LEU A 371 6.93 18.09 -35.42
C LEU A 371 5.48 18.26 -35.87
N ASP A 372 4.81 17.14 -36.11
CA ASP A 372 3.35 17.04 -36.19
C ASP A 372 2.86 16.09 -35.10
N ILE A 373 2.14 16.63 -34.12
CA ILE A 373 1.57 15.86 -33.01
C ILE A 373 0.11 16.23 -32.87
N ASN A 374 -0.74 15.21 -32.80
CA ASN A 374 -2.16 15.36 -32.54
C ASN A 374 -2.48 14.87 -31.13
N GLU A 375 -2.37 15.77 -30.16
CA GLU A 375 -2.60 15.48 -28.74
C GLU A 375 -3.99 14.89 -28.47
N ASN A 376 -4.98 15.17 -29.34
CA ASN A 376 -6.33 14.66 -29.18
C ASN A 376 -6.45 13.15 -29.37
N GLN A 377 -5.49 12.52 -30.06
CA GLN A 377 -5.44 11.07 -30.29
C GLN A 377 -4.71 10.30 -29.18
N ALA A 378 -4.07 11.00 -28.24
CA ALA A 378 -3.41 10.36 -27.12
C ALA A 378 -4.44 9.64 -26.21
N ASP A 379 -4.14 8.41 -25.83
CA ASP A 379 -4.82 7.75 -24.71
C ASP A 379 -4.23 8.29 -23.41
N VAL A 380 -5.09 8.65 -22.46
CA VAL A 380 -4.69 9.35 -21.24
C VAL A 380 -5.30 8.65 -20.04
N GLN A 381 -4.44 8.30 -19.08
CA GLN A 381 -4.85 7.78 -17.78
C GLN A 381 -4.38 8.74 -16.69
N ILE A 382 -5.30 9.16 -15.83
CA ILE A 382 -5.05 10.08 -14.72
C ILE A 382 -5.24 9.33 -13.41
N THR A 383 -4.21 9.35 -12.55
CA THR A 383 -4.22 8.72 -11.23
C THR A 383 -3.67 9.71 -10.20
N ASN A 384 -4.58 10.36 -9.47
CA ASN A 384 -4.24 11.44 -8.54
C ASN A 384 -3.43 12.55 -9.24
N LEU A 385 -2.20 12.80 -8.80
CA LEU A 385 -1.29 13.78 -9.38
C LEU A 385 -0.47 13.23 -10.56
N ARG A 386 -0.65 11.97 -10.95
CA ARG A 386 0.14 11.34 -12.01
C ARG A 386 -0.69 11.09 -13.25
N THR A 387 -0.02 11.20 -14.40
CA THR A 387 -0.62 10.86 -15.67
C THR A 387 0.29 9.94 -16.46
N LEU A 388 -0.35 9.07 -17.24
CA LEU A 388 0.25 8.26 -18.29
C LEU A 388 -0.44 8.69 -19.59
N SER A 389 0.34 9.07 -20.58
CA SER A 389 -0.16 9.28 -21.93
C SER A 389 0.58 8.43 -22.94
N GLU A 390 -0.18 7.85 -23.87
CA GLU A 390 0.30 7.01 -24.95
C GLU A 390 -0.23 7.56 -26.28
N GLY A 391 0.61 7.67 -27.30
CA GLY A 391 0.17 8.18 -28.59
C GLY A 391 1.24 8.11 -29.68
N GLU A 392 0.96 8.79 -30.79
CA GLU A 392 1.88 8.91 -31.93
C GLU A 392 2.25 10.39 -32.15
N PHE A 393 3.47 10.65 -32.59
CA PHE A 393 3.86 11.90 -33.23
C PHE A 393 4.64 11.62 -34.53
N GLU A 394 4.68 12.60 -35.43
CA GLU A 394 5.50 12.57 -36.64
C GLU A 394 6.60 13.63 -36.52
N TYR A 395 7.84 13.26 -36.81
CA TYR A 395 8.98 14.18 -36.84
C TYR A 395 9.76 13.97 -38.14
N ALA A 396 9.94 15.06 -38.91
CA ALA A 396 10.63 15.03 -40.20
C ALA A 396 10.06 14.03 -41.24
N GLY A 397 8.78 13.67 -41.12
CA GLY A 397 8.12 12.71 -42.01
C GLY A 397 8.11 11.26 -41.50
N GLU A 398 8.72 11.00 -40.34
CA GLU A 398 8.78 9.68 -39.70
C GLU A 398 7.87 9.64 -38.48
N LYS A 399 7.25 8.48 -38.23
CA LYS A 399 6.28 8.30 -37.14
C LYS A 399 6.92 7.61 -35.95
N PHE A 400 6.53 8.05 -34.76
CA PHE A 400 7.05 7.60 -33.49
C PHE A 400 5.90 7.36 -32.51
N ASP A 401 5.91 6.19 -31.88
CA ASP A 401 5.05 5.89 -30.73
C ASP A 401 5.70 6.48 -29.48
N TYR A 402 4.91 7.03 -28.56
CA TYR A 402 5.44 7.52 -27.28
C TYR A 402 4.66 7.01 -26.08
N ILE A 403 5.36 6.92 -24.96
CA ILE A 403 4.77 6.80 -23.61
C ILE A 403 5.38 7.90 -22.75
N LEU A 404 4.55 8.81 -22.26
CA LEU A 404 4.96 9.93 -21.42
C LEU A 404 4.31 9.78 -20.04
N LYS A 405 5.12 9.83 -18.98
CA LYS A 405 4.62 9.85 -17.61
C LYS A 405 4.98 11.15 -16.92
N THR A 406 3.97 11.78 -16.33
CA THR A 406 4.11 13.07 -15.67
C THR A 406 3.54 13.06 -14.26
N GLU A 407 4.06 13.95 -13.41
CA GLU A 407 3.64 14.16 -12.03
C GLU A 407 3.40 15.66 -11.82
N TYR A 408 2.18 16.01 -11.44
CA TYR A 408 1.76 17.37 -11.12
C TYR A 408 2.10 17.69 -9.66
N THR A 409 2.41 18.94 -9.38
CA THR A 409 2.53 19.44 -8.00
C THR A 409 1.17 19.45 -7.31
N GLY A 410 1.16 19.49 -5.97
CA GLY A 410 -0.08 19.48 -5.18
C GLY A 410 -0.97 20.72 -5.39
N ASP A 411 -0.39 21.82 -5.88
CA ASP A 411 -1.08 23.04 -6.30
C ASP A 411 -1.46 23.04 -7.80
N PHE A 412 -1.16 21.94 -8.50
CA PHE A 412 -1.32 21.74 -9.94
C PHE A 412 -0.58 22.74 -10.84
N GLN A 413 0.19 23.70 -10.30
CA GLN A 413 0.81 24.78 -11.07
C GLN A 413 2.02 24.31 -11.88
N GLN A 414 2.60 23.18 -11.52
CA GLN A 414 3.75 22.60 -12.20
C GLN A 414 3.49 21.13 -12.53
N VAL A 415 4.13 20.68 -13.60
CA VAL A 415 4.14 19.29 -14.01
C VAL A 415 5.55 18.89 -14.41
N SER A 416 6.01 17.75 -13.88
CA SER A 416 7.32 17.19 -14.15
C SER A 416 7.19 15.90 -14.94
N VAL A 417 7.92 15.78 -16.05
CA VAL A 417 8.10 14.54 -16.79
C VAL A 417 9.17 13.72 -16.09
N PHE A 418 8.81 12.50 -15.68
CA PHE A 418 9.76 11.59 -15.01
C PHE A 418 10.04 10.32 -15.80
N GLN A 419 9.33 10.11 -16.92
CA GLN A 419 9.65 9.05 -17.87
C GLN A 419 9.13 9.42 -19.26
N LEU A 420 10.00 9.27 -20.25
CA LEU A 420 9.66 9.30 -21.66
C LEU A 420 10.16 8.00 -22.31
N LYS A 421 9.29 7.36 -23.09
CA LYS A 421 9.69 6.34 -24.05
C LYS A 421 9.27 6.74 -25.45
N VAL A 422 10.13 6.45 -26.42
CA VAL A 422 9.84 6.58 -27.85
C VAL A 422 10.11 5.24 -28.51
N ASN A 423 9.14 4.70 -29.26
CA ASN A 423 9.16 3.35 -29.85
C ASN A 423 9.60 2.24 -28.87
N GLY A 424 9.32 2.42 -27.57
CA GLY A 424 9.70 1.49 -26.51
C GLY A 424 11.08 1.72 -25.87
N VAL A 425 11.93 2.55 -26.47
CA VAL A 425 13.24 2.96 -25.93
C VAL A 425 13.05 4.06 -24.90
N ASN A 426 13.76 3.99 -23.76
CA ASN A 426 13.72 5.06 -22.76
C ASN A 426 14.62 6.22 -23.21
N ILE A 427 14.10 7.44 -23.17
CA ILE A 427 14.86 8.66 -23.40
C ILE A 427 15.36 9.20 -22.06
N ASP A 428 16.64 9.58 -22.00
CA ASP A 428 17.24 10.19 -20.81
C ASP A 428 16.70 11.61 -20.61
N LEU A 429 16.39 11.97 -19.36
CA LEU A 429 15.81 13.26 -18.98
C LEU A 429 16.75 14.10 -18.09
N ASP A 430 17.95 13.59 -17.78
CA ASP A 430 18.91 14.16 -16.81
C ASP A 430 19.92 15.17 -17.40
#